data_AF-A0A953L292-F1
#
_entry.id   AF-A0A953L292-F1
#
_cell.length_a   1.000
_cell.length_b   1.000
_cell.length_c   1.000
_cell.angle_alpha   90.00
_cell.angle_beta   90.00
_cell.angle_gamma   90.00
#
_symmetry.space_group_name_H-M   'P 1'
#
loop_
_entity.id
_entity.type
_entity.pdbx_description
1 polymer ?
#
loop_
_entity_poly.entity_id
_entity_poly.type
_entity_poly.pdbx_seq_one_letter_code
_entity_poly.pdbx_strand_id
1 'polypeptide(L)'
;MTMRLASDDIVIEHGGNAVRLRPSLRAAYRLDHRHGGFGRVFAGILEANVTVIADIIAECSDNDPAARRLLMGKVAENGVRDLQHLADPLFNLLAACYGVSADDEHPAEKRERVTGKPFNMRRSLEDLFAVATGWLGWSADDALNATVAQIIAARDGHIAKLHAIYGGGEEKKRTEYDPQDLPSDAEVREGIAKLKAMTGAGKS
;
A
#
# COMPACT_ATOMS: atom_id res chain seq x y z
N MET A 1 13.87 8.80 2.01
CA MET A 1 13.35 7.44 2.17
C MET A 1 13.56 6.67 0.88
N THR A 2 14.19 5.50 0.93
CA THR A 2 14.38 4.64 -0.23
C THR A 2 13.28 3.59 -0.24
N MET A 3 12.25 3.80 -1.05
CA MET A 3 11.16 2.84 -1.21
C MET A 3 11.69 1.58 -1.92
N ARG A 4 11.63 0.42 -1.27
CA ARG A 4 12.02 -0.86 -1.88
C ARG A 4 10.84 -1.40 -2.70
N LEU A 5 10.94 -1.30 -4.03
CA LEU A 5 9.90 -1.72 -4.98
C LEU A 5 9.86 -3.24 -5.19
N ALA A 6 11.00 -3.91 -5.04
CA ALA A 6 11.04 -5.36 -4.92
C ALA A 6 11.49 -5.68 -3.50
N SER A 7 10.70 -6.48 -2.79
CA SER A 7 11.25 -7.18 -1.63
C SER A 7 12.20 -8.24 -2.17
N ASP A 8 13.39 -8.32 -1.57
CA ASP A 8 14.29 -9.44 -1.82
C ASP A 8 13.53 -10.74 -1.51
N ASP A 9 13.82 -11.76 -2.31
CA ASP A 9 13.21 -13.06 -2.11
C ASP A 9 13.60 -13.62 -0.74
N ILE A 10 12.59 -13.90 0.08
CA ILE A 10 12.83 -14.49 1.39
C ILE A 10 12.96 -15.99 1.18
N VAL A 11 14.17 -16.51 1.34
CA VAL A 11 14.46 -17.93 1.21
C VAL A 11 14.55 -18.54 2.60
N ILE A 12 13.78 -19.61 2.82
CA ILE A 12 13.88 -20.45 4.02
C ILE A 12 14.44 -21.82 3.62
N GLU A 13 15.30 -22.38 4.46
CA GLU A 13 16.03 -23.62 4.16
C GLU A 13 15.95 -24.62 5.31
N HIS A 14 15.84 -25.91 4.97
CA HIS A 14 15.96 -27.02 5.92
C HIS A 14 16.28 -28.34 5.22
N GLY A 15 17.28 -29.08 5.70
CA GLY A 15 17.57 -30.45 5.26
C GLY A 15 17.74 -30.60 3.74
N GLY A 16 18.42 -29.64 3.10
CA GLY A 16 18.62 -29.61 1.64
C GLY A 16 17.40 -29.16 0.82
N ASN A 17 16.29 -28.80 1.46
CA ASN A 17 15.16 -28.14 0.81
C ASN A 17 15.27 -26.63 1.01
N ALA A 18 15.05 -25.88 -0.06
CA ALA A 18 14.92 -24.43 -0.02
C ALA A 18 13.57 -24.01 -0.60
N VAL A 19 12.91 -23.05 0.04
CA VAL A 19 11.62 -22.53 -0.38
C VAL A 19 11.73 -21.02 -0.46
N ARG A 20 11.45 -20.51 -1.66
CA ARG A 20 11.38 -19.08 -1.94
C ARG A 20 9.98 -18.57 -1.61
N LEU A 21 9.93 -17.51 -0.81
CA LEU A 21 8.72 -16.82 -0.39
C LEU A 21 8.66 -15.45 -1.03
N ARG A 22 7.53 -15.15 -1.68
CA ARG A 22 7.26 -13.87 -2.32
C ARG A 22 6.08 -13.18 -1.65
N PRO A 23 6.23 -11.94 -1.17
CA PRO A 23 5.10 -11.17 -0.68
C PRO A 23 4.17 -10.78 -1.82
N SER A 24 2.87 -10.75 -1.56
CA SER A 24 1.87 -10.33 -2.55
C SER A 24 0.59 -9.82 -1.87
N LEU A 25 -0.17 -8.99 -2.59
CA LEU A 25 -1.48 -8.54 -2.15
C LEU A 25 -2.43 -9.72 -1.91
N ARG A 26 -2.35 -10.76 -2.76
CA ARG A 26 -3.11 -12.00 -2.60
C ARG A 26 -2.83 -12.69 -1.28
N ALA A 27 -1.55 -12.86 -0.94
CA ALA A 27 -1.15 -13.50 0.30
C ALA A 27 -1.65 -12.71 1.51
N ALA A 28 -1.48 -11.38 1.51
CA ALA A 28 -2.00 -10.51 2.56
C ALA A 28 -3.51 -10.69 2.75
N TYR A 29 -4.29 -10.63 1.67
CA TYR A 29 -5.75 -10.74 1.71
C TYR A 29 -6.21 -12.11 2.23
N ARG A 30 -5.62 -13.20 1.74
CA ARG A 30 -5.99 -14.56 2.15
C ARG A 30 -5.63 -14.86 3.59
N LEU A 31 -4.46 -14.42 4.05
CA LEU A 31 -4.02 -14.60 5.43
C LEU A 31 -4.87 -13.77 6.39
N ASP A 32 -5.19 -12.52 6.04
CA ASP A 32 -6.11 -11.67 6.81
C ASP A 32 -7.49 -12.33 6.93
N HIS A 33 -8.01 -12.84 5.81
CA HIS A 33 -9.30 -13.52 5.78
C HIS A 33 -9.31 -14.80 6.64
N ARG A 34 -8.33 -15.67 6.45
CA ARG A 34 -8.26 -16.99 7.09
C ARG A 34 -8.07 -16.89 8.60
N HIS A 35 -7.19 -16.00 9.07
CA HIS A 35 -6.85 -15.93 10.48
C HIS A 35 -7.60 -14.84 11.25
N GLY A 36 -8.45 -14.06 10.57
CA GLY A 36 -9.25 -13.01 11.22
C GLY A 36 -8.47 -11.74 11.54
N GLY A 37 -7.50 -11.41 10.68
CA GLY A 37 -6.76 -10.14 10.75
C GLY A 37 -5.24 -10.29 10.87
N PHE A 38 -4.51 -9.29 10.37
CA PHE A 38 -3.05 -9.15 10.51
C PHE A 38 -2.52 -9.46 11.93
N GLY A 39 -3.16 -8.91 12.97
CA GLY A 39 -2.70 -9.09 14.35
C GLY A 39 -2.71 -10.56 14.82
N ARG A 40 -3.66 -11.37 14.35
CA ARG A 40 -3.71 -12.81 14.66
C ARG A 40 -2.65 -13.59 13.90
N VAL A 41 -2.36 -13.20 12.65
CA VAL A 41 -1.26 -13.77 11.87
C VAL A 41 0.09 -13.48 12.56
N PHE A 42 0.29 -12.23 12.97
CA PHE A 42 1.50 -11.79 13.68
C PHE A 42 1.69 -12.54 15.01
N ALA A 43 0.64 -12.63 15.83
CA ALA A 43 0.69 -13.39 17.09
C ALA A 43 0.99 -14.88 16.85
N GLY A 44 0.42 -15.47 15.80
CA GLY A 44 0.69 -16.86 15.45
C GLY A 44 2.16 -17.15 15.13
N ILE A 45 2.89 -16.19 14.56
CA ILE A 45 4.35 -16.31 14.36
C ILE A 45 5.07 -16.29 15.71
N LEU A 46 4.74 -15.34 16.60
CA LEU A 46 5.35 -15.22 17.94
C LEU A 46 5.13 -16.49 18.78
N GLU A 47 3.95 -17.10 18.67
CA GLU A 47 3.56 -18.29 19.42
C GLU A 47 4.05 -19.60 18.78
N ALA A 48 4.80 -19.53 17.68
CA ALA A 48 5.22 -20.69 16.88
C ALA A 48 4.04 -21.60 16.47
N ASN A 49 2.90 -20.99 16.13
CA ASN A 49 1.70 -21.70 15.73
C ASN A 49 1.93 -22.37 14.36
N VAL A 50 2.02 -23.71 14.37
CA VAL A 50 2.30 -24.52 13.18
C VAL A 50 1.34 -24.23 12.03
N THR A 51 0.04 -24.08 12.32
CA THR A 51 -0.98 -23.83 11.30
C THR A 51 -0.79 -22.47 10.65
N VAL A 52 -0.58 -21.42 11.44
CA VAL A 52 -0.35 -20.07 10.91
C VAL A 52 0.93 -20.01 10.08
N ILE A 53 2.02 -20.59 10.58
CA ILE A 53 3.31 -20.64 9.87
C ILE A 53 3.18 -21.43 8.56
N ALA A 54 2.49 -22.56 8.58
CA ALA A 54 2.24 -23.36 7.38
C ALA A 54 1.42 -22.59 6.34
N ASP A 55 0.37 -21.89 6.77
CA ASP A 55 -0.47 -21.10 5.89
C ASP A 55 0.29 -19.90 5.28
N ILE A 56 1.14 -19.22 6.07
CA ILE A 56 1.99 -18.14 5.54
C ILE A 56 2.93 -18.67 4.45
N ILE A 57 3.63 -19.77 4.73
CA ILE A 57 4.59 -20.36 3.79
C ILE A 57 3.85 -20.85 2.54
N ALA A 58 2.69 -21.50 2.68
CA ALA A 58 1.91 -21.98 1.55
C ALA A 58 1.43 -20.84 0.64
N GLU A 59 0.85 -19.77 1.20
CA GLU A 59 0.32 -18.65 0.42
C GLU A 59 1.42 -17.77 -0.20
N CYS A 60 2.64 -17.81 0.33
CA CYS A 60 3.77 -17.01 -0.17
C CYS A 60 4.76 -17.83 -1.00
N SER A 61 4.64 -19.16 -1.07
CA SER A 61 5.55 -19.99 -1.88
C SER A 61 4.99 -20.28 -3.27
N ASP A 62 5.89 -20.38 -4.24
CA ASP A 62 5.55 -20.87 -5.58
C ASP A 62 5.48 -22.42 -5.63
N ASN A 63 5.85 -23.14 -4.55
CA ASN A 63 6.00 -24.60 -4.52
C ASN A 63 5.53 -25.21 -3.18
N ASP A 64 4.23 -25.48 -3.10
CA ASP A 64 3.57 -26.04 -1.91
C ASP A 64 4.14 -27.40 -1.44
N PRO A 65 4.48 -28.37 -2.31
CA PRO A 65 5.10 -29.62 -1.87
C PRO A 65 6.46 -29.42 -1.16
N ALA A 66 7.29 -28.49 -1.63
CA ALA A 66 8.59 -28.20 -1.00
C ALA A 66 8.41 -27.47 0.34
N ALA A 67 7.50 -26.50 0.41
CA ALA A 67 7.08 -25.81 1.63
C ALA A 67 6.67 -26.80 2.72
N ARG A 68 5.80 -27.76 2.39
CA ARG A 68 5.32 -28.74 3.34
C ARG A 68 6.43 -29.67 3.84
N ARG A 69 7.31 -30.14 2.94
CA ARG A 69 8.45 -30.98 3.31
C ARG A 69 9.43 -30.26 4.24
N LEU A 70 9.72 -28.99 3.96
CA LEU A 70 10.59 -28.17 4.80
C LEU A 70 10.04 -28.07 6.23
N LEU A 71 8.75 -27.73 6.38
CA LEU A 71 8.09 -27.63 7.68
C LEU A 71 8.04 -28.95 8.44
N MET A 72 7.66 -30.03 7.76
CA MET A 72 7.62 -31.36 8.36
C MET A 72 9.02 -31.81 8.79
N GLY A 73 10.05 -31.53 8.00
CA GLY A 73 11.45 -31.82 8.33
C GLY A 73 11.91 -31.09 9.58
N LYS A 74 11.64 -29.78 9.68
CA LYS A 74 11.97 -28.98 10.87
C LYS A 74 11.34 -29.53 12.14
N VAL A 75 10.04 -29.80 12.09
CA VAL A 75 9.29 -30.31 13.24
C VAL A 75 9.74 -31.71 13.61
N ALA A 76 10.04 -32.57 12.64
CA ALA A 76 10.49 -33.94 12.90
C ALA A 76 11.89 -34.00 13.53
N GLU A 77 12.80 -33.12 13.10
CA GLU A 77 14.19 -33.13 13.55
C GLU A 77 14.37 -32.43 14.92
N ASN A 78 13.78 -31.26 15.08
CA ASN A 78 14.05 -30.36 16.21
C ASN A 78 12.80 -30.02 17.05
N GLY A 79 11.64 -30.58 16.68
CA GLY A 79 10.36 -30.29 17.32
C GLY A 79 9.76 -28.95 16.90
N VAL A 80 8.53 -28.68 17.38
CA VAL A 80 7.76 -27.46 17.01
C VAL A 80 8.47 -26.17 17.42
N ARG A 81 9.29 -26.20 18.47
CA ARG A 81 10.04 -25.02 18.93
C ARG A 81 11.01 -24.50 17.87
N ASP A 82 11.53 -25.35 16.99
CA ASP A 82 12.46 -24.92 15.91
C ASP A 82 11.83 -23.91 14.95
N LEU A 83 10.49 -23.88 14.86
CA LEU A 83 9.78 -22.91 14.03
C LEU A 83 10.00 -21.46 14.49
N GLN A 84 10.44 -21.23 15.73
CA GLN A 84 10.81 -19.91 16.22
C GLN A 84 11.98 -19.29 15.42
N HIS A 85 12.83 -20.11 14.80
CA HIS A 85 13.90 -19.64 13.92
C HIS A 85 13.39 -19.06 12.59
N LEU A 86 12.11 -19.31 12.26
CA LEU A 86 11.45 -18.71 11.11
C LEU A 86 10.79 -17.37 11.44
N ALA A 87 10.76 -16.93 12.70
CA ALA A 87 10.01 -15.76 13.11
C ALA A 87 10.45 -14.50 12.36
N ASP A 88 11.74 -14.16 12.38
CA ASP A 88 12.29 -12.97 11.72
C ASP A 88 12.03 -12.93 10.20
N PRO A 89 12.35 -13.98 9.40
CA PRO A 89 12.05 -13.96 7.97
C PRO A 89 10.55 -13.88 7.69
N LEU A 90 9.70 -14.52 8.50
CA LEU A 90 8.25 -14.45 8.33
C LEU A 90 7.68 -13.09 8.73
N PHE A 91 8.23 -12.41 9.73
CA PHE A 91 7.84 -11.04 10.06
C PHE A 91 8.21 -10.07 8.95
N ASN A 92 9.40 -10.18 8.37
CA ASN A 92 9.81 -9.36 7.23
C ASN A 92 8.91 -9.60 6.01
N LEU A 93 8.56 -10.85 5.74
CA LEU A 93 7.61 -11.22 4.69
C LEU A 93 6.23 -10.60 4.94
N LEU A 94 5.73 -10.73 6.16
CA LEU A 94 4.41 -10.20 6.54
C LEU A 94 4.39 -8.67 6.46
N ALA A 95 5.45 -8.01 6.92
CA ALA A 95 5.60 -6.56 6.81
C ALA A 95 5.52 -6.12 5.33
N ALA A 96 6.23 -6.81 4.43
CA ALA A 96 6.17 -6.55 2.99
C ALA A 96 4.78 -6.83 2.37
N CYS A 97 4.11 -7.91 2.78
CA CYS A 97 2.75 -8.24 2.34
C CYS A 97 1.74 -7.14 2.69
N TYR A 98 1.88 -6.51 3.85
CA TYR A 98 0.94 -5.51 4.35
C TYR A 98 1.41 -4.06 4.15
N GLY A 99 2.58 -3.86 3.54
CA GLY A 99 3.16 -2.53 3.32
C GLY A 99 3.58 -1.81 4.61
N VAL A 100 3.96 -2.56 5.64
CA VAL A 100 4.52 -2.02 6.88
C VAL A 100 6.04 -1.94 6.71
N SER A 101 6.63 -0.76 6.83
CA SER A 101 8.09 -0.62 6.87
C SER A 101 8.55 -0.26 8.28
N ALA A 102 9.62 -0.91 8.77
CA ALA A 102 10.23 -0.57 10.05
C ALA A 102 10.99 0.78 10.00
N ASP A 103 11.38 1.22 8.80
CA ASP A 103 12.06 2.50 8.56
C ASP A 103 11.09 3.67 8.39
N ASP A 104 9.78 3.41 8.40
CA ASP A 104 8.80 4.47 8.52
C ASP A 104 8.87 4.97 9.96
N GLU A 105 9.63 6.05 10.16
CA GLU A 105 9.37 6.98 11.26
C GLU A 105 7.90 7.34 11.16
N HIS A 106 7.05 6.58 11.85
CA HIS A 106 5.76 7.07 12.25
C HIS A 106 6.12 8.23 13.16
N PRO A 107 5.85 9.49 12.76
CA PRO A 107 5.85 10.53 13.75
C PRO A 107 4.84 10.01 14.78
N ALA A 108 5.30 9.73 16.00
CA ALA A 108 4.43 9.77 17.16
C ALA A 108 4.01 11.23 17.38
N GLU A 109 3.62 11.93 16.31
CA GLU A 109 2.79 13.09 16.41
C GLU A 109 1.54 12.59 17.11
N LYS A 110 1.28 13.23 18.24
CA LYS A 110 0.02 13.16 18.97
C LYS A 110 -1.10 13.35 17.94
N ARG A 111 -1.53 12.27 17.30
CA ARG A 111 -2.79 12.25 16.59
C ARG A 111 -3.78 12.52 17.70
N GLU A 112 -4.32 13.73 17.71
CA GLU A 112 -5.60 13.98 18.37
C GLU A 112 -6.48 12.78 18.07
N ARG A 113 -7.20 12.27 19.07
CA ARG A 113 -8.15 11.17 18.88
C ARG A 113 -9.23 11.66 17.91
N VAL A 114 -8.92 11.68 16.63
CA VAL A 114 -9.89 11.75 15.56
C VAL A 114 -10.68 10.48 15.78
N THR A 115 -11.95 10.65 16.15
CA THR A 115 -12.99 9.62 16.22
C THR A 115 -13.28 9.11 14.80
N GLY A 116 -12.23 8.69 14.10
CA GLY A 116 -12.27 8.13 12.77
C GLY A 116 -12.75 6.70 12.81
N LYS A 117 -13.33 6.26 11.70
CA LYS A 117 -13.70 4.86 11.47
C LYS A 117 -12.53 3.95 11.88
N PRO A 118 -12.80 2.84 12.60
CA PRO A 118 -11.75 1.90 12.97
C PRO A 118 -10.97 1.47 11.73
N PHE A 119 -9.65 1.54 11.80
CA PHE A 119 -8.77 1.06 10.74
C PHE A 119 -9.09 -0.40 10.45
N ASN A 120 -9.45 -0.69 9.20
CA ASN A 120 -9.84 -2.02 8.76
C ASN A 120 -8.84 -2.47 7.70
N MET A 121 -7.94 -3.38 8.08
CA MET A 121 -6.86 -3.84 7.20
C MET A 121 -7.40 -4.44 5.89
N ARG A 122 -8.46 -5.26 5.98
CA ARG A 122 -9.09 -5.86 4.81
C ARG A 122 -9.56 -4.80 3.82
N ARG A 123 -10.24 -3.77 4.32
CA ARG A 123 -10.69 -2.65 3.48
C ARG A 123 -9.52 -1.94 2.82
N SER A 124 -8.42 -1.71 3.55
CA SER A 124 -7.21 -1.11 2.97
C SER A 124 -6.63 -1.95 1.82
N LEU A 125 -6.62 -3.28 1.95
CA LEU A 125 -6.17 -4.20 0.88
C LEU A 125 -7.13 -4.18 -0.33
N GLU A 126 -8.45 -4.11 -0.08
CA GLU A 126 -9.47 -3.98 -1.12
C GLU A 126 -9.35 -2.65 -1.88
N ASP A 127 -9.09 -1.56 -1.16
CA ASP A 127 -8.87 -0.24 -1.75
C ASP A 127 -7.62 -0.25 -2.65
N LEU A 128 -6.53 -0.91 -2.24
CA LEU A 128 -5.33 -1.09 -3.07
C LEU A 128 -5.62 -1.91 -4.34
N PHE A 129 -6.39 -2.99 -4.23
CA PHE A 129 -6.82 -3.77 -5.39
C PHE A 129 -7.66 -2.92 -6.36
N ALA A 130 -8.58 -2.12 -5.84
CA ALA A 130 -9.41 -1.20 -6.63
C ALA A 130 -8.57 -0.11 -7.32
N VAL A 131 -7.55 0.43 -6.64
CA VAL A 131 -6.60 1.37 -7.25
C VAL A 131 -5.84 0.72 -8.39
N ALA A 132 -5.30 -0.49 -8.18
CA ALA A 132 -4.52 -1.18 -9.19
C ALA A 132 -5.35 -1.53 -10.45
N THR A 133 -6.53 -2.09 -10.26
CA THR A 133 -7.37 -2.55 -11.38
C THR A 133 -8.17 -1.42 -12.03
N GLY A 134 -8.57 -0.41 -11.26
CA GLY A 134 -9.37 0.72 -11.76
C GLY A 134 -8.52 1.88 -12.28
N TRP A 135 -7.63 2.41 -11.44
CA TRP A 135 -6.85 3.61 -11.78
C TRP A 135 -5.60 3.29 -12.59
N LEU A 136 -4.87 2.25 -12.20
CA LEU A 136 -3.63 1.86 -12.89
C LEU A 136 -3.89 0.98 -14.11
N GLY A 137 -5.10 0.42 -14.24
CA GLY A 137 -5.51 -0.42 -15.36
C GLY A 137 -4.80 -1.78 -15.42
N TRP A 138 -4.28 -2.26 -14.27
CA TRP A 138 -3.66 -3.58 -14.19
C TRP A 138 -4.71 -4.70 -14.31
N SER A 139 -4.29 -5.87 -14.78
CA SER A 139 -5.14 -7.05 -14.69
C SER A 139 -5.33 -7.44 -13.21
N ALA A 140 -6.42 -8.15 -12.91
CA ALA A 140 -6.66 -8.66 -11.57
C ALA A 140 -5.53 -9.58 -11.09
N ASP A 141 -4.91 -10.35 -12.00
CA ASP A 141 -3.80 -11.23 -11.63
C ASP A 141 -2.54 -10.43 -11.31
N ASP A 142 -2.19 -9.43 -12.11
CA ASP A 142 -1.05 -8.55 -11.85
C ASP A 142 -1.21 -7.80 -10.52
N ALA A 143 -2.40 -7.25 -10.26
CA ALA A 143 -2.71 -6.56 -9.01
C ALA A 143 -2.59 -7.47 -7.79
N LEU A 144 -3.04 -8.72 -7.90
CA LEU A 144 -2.96 -9.69 -6.82
C LEU A 144 -1.54 -10.22 -6.60
N ASN A 145 -0.72 -10.31 -7.64
CA ASN A 145 0.68 -10.73 -7.58
C ASN A 145 1.64 -9.62 -7.11
N ALA A 146 1.25 -8.35 -7.27
CA ALA A 146 2.05 -7.22 -6.85
C ALA A 146 2.13 -7.10 -5.32
N THR A 147 3.22 -6.48 -4.84
CA THR A 147 3.34 -6.08 -3.44
C THR A 147 2.58 -4.79 -3.17
N VAL A 148 2.21 -4.53 -1.91
CA VAL A 148 1.59 -3.26 -1.51
C VAL A 148 2.48 -2.07 -1.88
N ALA A 149 3.79 -2.19 -1.68
CA ALA A 149 4.76 -1.16 -2.06
C ALA A 149 4.72 -0.87 -3.58
N GLN A 150 4.66 -1.89 -4.42
CA GLN A 150 4.58 -1.70 -5.87
C GLN A 150 3.32 -0.94 -6.30
N ILE A 151 2.17 -1.29 -5.70
CA ILE A 151 0.90 -0.61 -5.99
C ILE A 151 0.95 0.85 -5.56
N ILE A 152 1.46 1.13 -4.36
CA ILE A 152 1.60 2.50 -3.85
C ILE A 152 2.53 3.32 -4.76
N ALA A 153 3.68 2.77 -5.13
CA ALA A 153 4.62 3.47 -6.00
C ALA A 153 4.03 3.78 -7.38
N ALA A 154 3.32 2.80 -7.96
CA ALA A 154 2.67 2.98 -9.25
C ALA A 154 1.54 4.02 -9.18
N ARG A 155 0.75 4.04 -8.11
CA ARG A 155 -0.25 5.08 -7.83
C ARG A 155 0.38 6.45 -7.74
N ASP A 156 1.45 6.60 -6.96
CA ASP A 156 2.09 7.90 -6.73
C ASP A 156 2.73 8.43 -8.03
N GLY A 157 3.35 7.54 -8.83
CA GLY A 157 3.82 7.87 -10.18
C GLY A 157 2.69 8.29 -11.13
N HIS A 158 1.52 7.64 -11.05
CA HIS A 158 0.33 8.01 -11.82
C HIS A 158 -0.18 9.40 -11.43
N ILE A 159 -0.24 9.71 -10.13
CA ILE A 159 -0.63 11.03 -9.61
C ILE A 159 0.35 12.09 -10.11
N ALA A 160 1.66 11.85 -10.02
CA ALA A 160 2.68 12.78 -10.52
C ALA A 160 2.52 13.05 -12.02
N LYS A 161 2.22 12.02 -12.82
CA LYS A 161 1.93 12.17 -14.26
C LYS A 161 0.68 13.02 -14.51
N LEU A 162 -0.41 12.81 -13.75
CA LEU A 162 -1.62 13.62 -13.87
C LEU A 162 -1.33 15.09 -13.54
N HIS A 163 -0.58 15.37 -12.47
CA HIS A 163 -0.15 16.73 -12.15
C HIS A 163 0.70 17.36 -13.26
N ALA A 164 1.59 16.60 -13.89
CA ALA A 164 2.41 17.10 -14.99
C ALA A 164 1.58 17.43 -16.26
N ILE A 165 0.55 16.64 -16.56
CA ILE A 165 -0.29 16.82 -17.77
C ILE A 165 -1.31 17.94 -17.59
N TYR A 166 -2.02 17.94 -16.47
CA TYR A 166 -3.14 18.87 -16.26
C TYR A 166 -2.70 20.20 -15.66
N GLY A 167 -1.40 20.35 -15.40
CA GLY A 167 -0.87 21.42 -14.58
C GLY A 167 -1.39 21.22 -13.16
N GLY A 168 -0.52 20.83 -12.23
CA GLY A 168 -0.65 21.37 -10.89
C GLY A 168 -0.73 22.88 -11.12
N GLY A 169 -1.94 23.44 -11.04
CA GLY A 169 -2.11 24.86 -11.22
C GLY A 169 -1.04 25.49 -10.38
N GLU A 170 -0.28 26.43 -10.94
CA GLU A 170 0.42 27.36 -10.07
C GLU A 170 -0.54 27.65 -8.93
N GLU A 171 -0.09 27.51 -7.69
CA GLU A 171 -0.73 28.21 -6.62
C GLU A 171 -0.73 29.68 -7.08
N LYS A 172 -1.77 30.07 -7.84
CA LYS A 172 -2.30 31.39 -7.78
C LYS A 172 -2.55 31.49 -6.30
N LYS A 173 -1.60 32.11 -5.59
CA LYS A 173 -1.80 32.66 -4.26
C LYS A 173 -3.24 33.11 -4.32
N ARG A 174 -4.09 32.40 -3.59
CA ARG A 174 -5.46 32.84 -3.37
C ARG A 174 -5.20 34.13 -2.63
N THR A 175 -5.13 35.25 -3.35
CA THR A 175 -5.16 36.57 -2.76
C THR A 175 -6.39 36.49 -1.91
N GLU A 176 -6.15 36.49 -0.60
CA GLU A 176 -7.18 36.46 0.41
C GLU A 176 -8.20 37.50 -0.03
N TYR A 177 -9.43 37.05 -0.33
CA TYR A 177 -10.47 37.96 -0.73
C TYR A 177 -10.77 38.80 0.51
N ASP A 178 -10.22 40.01 0.56
CA ASP A 178 -10.55 41.00 1.56
C ASP A 178 -11.87 41.68 1.11
N PRO A 179 -12.98 41.49 1.83
CA PRO A 179 -14.25 42.16 1.49
C PRO A 179 -14.19 43.69 1.54
N GLN A 180 -13.09 44.27 2.06
CA GLN A 180 -12.84 45.71 2.11
C GLN A 180 -12.00 46.23 0.94
N ASP A 181 -11.37 45.34 0.17
CA ASP A 181 -10.57 45.70 -1.02
C ASP A 181 -11.50 45.81 -2.25
N LEU A 182 -12.36 46.82 -2.21
CA LEU A 182 -13.27 47.12 -3.31
C LEU A 182 -12.47 47.71 -4.49
N PRO A 183 -12.65 47.19 -5.71
CA PRO A 183 -12.01 47.77 -6.89
C PRO A 183 -12.44 49.23 -7.05
N SER A 184 -11.49 50.08 -7.44
CA SER A 184 -11.76 51.48 -7.71
C SER A 184 -12.72 51.66 -8.89
N ASP A 185 -13.41 52.80 -8.95
CA ASP A 185 -14.33 53.13 -10.05
C ASP A 185 -13.67 53.05 -11.44
N ALA A 186 -12.36 53.29 -11.51
CA ALA A 186 -11.58 53.18 -12.74
C ALA A 186 -11.45 51.72 -13.21
N GLU A 187 -11.13 50.81 -12.29
CA GLU A 187 -10.99 49.38 -12.56
C GLU A 187 -12.33 48.73 -12.92
N VAL A 188 -13.41 49.16 -12.26
CA VAL A 188 -14.77 48.73 -12.59
C VAL A 188 -15.15 49.16 -14.01
N ARG A 189 -14.84 50.39 -14.41
CA ARG A 189 -15.10 50.88 -15.78
C ARG A 189 -14.30 50.12 -16.83
N GLU A 190 -13.02 49.84 -16.55
CA GLU A 190 -12.17 49.07 -17.46
C GLU A 190 -12.68 47.63 -17.63
N GLY A 191 -13.07 46.99 -16.52
CA GLY A 191 -13.68 45.65 -16.55
C GLY A 191 -14.97 45.61 -17.37
N ILE A 192 -15.85 46.59 -17.20
CA ILE A 192 -17.10 46.70 -17.97
C ILE A 192 -16.82 46.93 -19.46
N ALA A 193 -15.83 47.77 -19.80
CA ALA A 193 -15.45 48.01 -21.20
C ALA A 193 -14.93 46.72 -21.87
N LYS A 194 -14.12 45.95 -21.15
CA LYS A 194 -13.58 44.67 -21.62
C LYS A 194 -14.69 43.63 -21.85
N LEU A 195 -15.67 43.54 -20.95
CA LEU A 195 -16.83 42.66 -21.11
C LEU A 195 -17.73 43.05 -22.29
N LYS A 196 -17.89 44.36 -22.55
CA LYS A 196 -18.62 44.85 -23.72
C LYS A 196 -17.91 44.54 -25.03
N ALA A 197 -16.58 44.64 -25.08
CA ALA A 197 -15.80 44.17 -26.22
C ALA A 197 -15.92 42.64 -26.40
N MET A 198 -15.92 41.92 -25.28
CA MET A 198 -16.23 40.49 -25.12
C MET A 198 -17.48 40.05 -25.91
N THR A 199 -18.57 40.76 -25.62
CA THR A 199 -19.93 40.44 -26.07
C THR A 199 -20.29 41.05 -27.43
N GLY A 200 -19.59 42.10 -27.86
CA GLY A 200 -19.74 42.69 -29.19
C GLY A 200 -19.08 41.89 -30.32
N ALA A 201 -18.03 41.11 -30.01
CA ALA A 201 -17.29 40.32 -31.01
C ALA A 201 -17.97 38.99 -31.44
N GLY A 202 -19.07 38.61 -30.78
CA GLY A 202 -19.80 37.36 -31.04
C GLY A 202 -20.99 37.48 -32.00
N LYS A 203 -21.17 38.62 -32.68
CA LYS A 203 -22.17 38.80 -33.73
C LYS A 203 -21.51 39.20 -35.05
N SER A 204 -21.09 38.21 -35.82
CA SER A 204 -20.95 38.27 -37.28
C SER A 204 -21.28 36.90 -37.84
#